data_AF-A0A967K2H9-F1
#
_entry.id   AF-A0A967K2H9-F1
#
_cell.length_a   1.000
_cell.length_b   1.000
_cell.length_c   1.000
_cell.angle_alpha   90.00
_cell.angle_beta   90.00
_cell.angle_gamma   90.00
#
_symmetry.space_group_name_H-M   'P 1'
#
loop_
_entity.id
_entity.type
_entity.pdbx_description
1 polymer ?
#
loop_
_entity_poly.entity_id
_entity_poly.type
_entity_poly.pdbx_seq_one_letter_code
_entity_poly.pdbx_strand_id
1 'polypeptide(L)'
;PWPSDTFEATPQYVMEKVIDRTTTAPGMFLQPGFLCDVFVVSGENKLVHYYNDIRMDYVPDSHFSKNDHYYTVSLEYGHFTDDPFSVERDPDPEKGAEA
;
A
#
# COMPACT_ATOMS: atom_id res chain seq x y z
N PRO A 1 20.50 -0.53 -7.91
CA PRO A 1 19.87 -0.60 -6.57
C PRO A 1 18.49 0.07 -6.67
N TRP A 2 17.45 -0.47 -6.03
CA TRP A 2 16.12 0.15 -6.05
C TRP A 2 16.17 1.48 -5.27
N PRO A 3 15.52 2.56 -5.73
CA PRO A 3 15.38 3.78 -4.96
C PRO A 3 14.78 3.52 -3.58
N SER A 4 15.37 4.13 -2.54
CA SER A 4 14.89 3.99 -1.17
C SER A 4 15.18 5.24 -0.35
N ASP A 5 14.27 5.56 0.54
CA ASP A 5 14.51 6.51 1.62
C ASP A 5 15.17 5.81 2.83
N THR A 6 15.80 6.57 3.71
CA THR A 6 16.32 6.04 4.98
C THR A 6 16.07 7.02 6.11
N PHE A 7 15.60 6.51 7.24
CA PHE A 7 15.28 7.29 8.44
C PHE A 7 15.42 6.44 9.71
N GLU A 8 15.34 7.07 10.88
CA GLU A 8 15.46 6.38 12.16
C GLU A 8 14.31 5.40 12.40
N ALA A 9 14.62 4.23 12.98
CA ALA A 9 13.65 3.19 13.31
C ALA A 9 12.85 3.53 14.58
N THR A 10 12.23 4.71 14.61
CA THR A 10 11.31 5.12 15.67
C THR A 10 9.86 4.85 15.25
N PRO A 11 8.98 4.49 16.21
CA PRO A 11 7.55 4.34 15.92
C PRO A 11 6.93 5.58 15.28
N GLN A 12 7.39 6.78 15.68
CA GLN A 12 6.91 8.06 15.16
C GLN A 12 7.18 8.20 13.66
N TYR A 13 8.43 8.01 13.21
CA TYR A 13 8.75 8.15 11.79
C TYR A 13 8.08 7.09 10.91
N VAL A 14 7.99 5.85 11.40
CA VAL A 14 7.27 4.79 10.67
C VAL A 14 5.79 5.15 10.53
N MET A 15 5.14 5.58 11.61
CA MET A 15 3.74 5.99 11.60
C MET A 15 3.49 7.15 10.62
N GLU A 16 4.33 8.19 10.67
CA GLU A 16 4.22 9.35 9.78
C GLU A 16 4.32 8.93 8.31
N LYS A 17 5.28 8.07 7.96
CA LYS A 17 5.42 7.54 6.59
C LYS A 17 4.20 6.73 6.15
N VAL A 18 3.64 5.90 7.02
CA VAL A 18 2.43 5.12 6.71
C VAL A 18 1.23 6.03 6.49
N ILE A 19 1.00 7.02 7.34
CA ILE A 19 -0.11 7.97 7.20
C ILE A 19 0.03 8.79 5.92
N ASP A 20 1.22 9.34 5.66
CA ASP A 20 1.49 10.11 4.45
C ASP A 20 1.17 9.29 3.20
N ARG A 21 1.67 8.05 3.14
CA ARG A 21 1.54 7.23 1.94
C ARG A 21 0.14 6.68 1.74
N THR A 22 -0.53 6.26 2.79
CA THR A 22 -1.95 5.82 2.70
C THR A 22 -2.91 6.95 2.36
N THR A 23 -2.50 8.22 2.43
CA THR A 23 -3.35 9.37 2.10
C THR A 23 -2.97 10.07 0.80
N THR A 24 -1.72 9.93 0.33
CA THR A 24 -1.21 10.67 -0.83
C THR A 24 -0.79 9.79 -2.02
N ALA A 25 -0.58 8.48 -1.84
CA ALA A 25 0.00 7.63 -2.86
C ALA A 25 -1.03 7.10 -3.86
N PRO A 26 -1.11 7.62 -5.11
CA PRO A 26 -2.10 7.15 -6.07
C PRO A 26 -1.91 5.67 -6.44
N GLY A 27 -0.67 5.16 -6.42
CA GLY A 27 -0.38 3.75 -6.70
C GLY A 27 -1.08 2.79 -5.73
N MET A 28 -1.02 3.07 -4.42
CA MET A 28 -1.72 2.25 -3.42
C MET A 28 -3.25 2.35 -3.51
N PHE A 29 -3.80 3.52 -3.87
CA PHE A 29 -5.25 3.68 -4.04
C PHE A 29 -5.78 2.99 -5.30
N LEU A 30 -5.05 3.08 -6.42
CA LEU A 30 -5.48 2.57 -7.71
C LEU A 30 -5.19 1.08 -7.88
N GLN A 31 -4.26 0.52 -7.11
CA GLN A 31 -3.91 -0.89 -7.15
C GLN A 31 -3.88 -1.55 -5.76
N PRO A 32 -5.01 -1.57 -5.02
CA PRO A 32 -5.08 -2.21 -3.70
C PRO A 32 -4.69 -3.69 -3.78
N GLY A 33 -3.90 -4.15 -2.81
CA GLY A 33 -3.38 -5.52 -2.70
C GLY A 33 -2.37 -5.95 -3.76
N PHE A 34 -2.11 -5.11 -4.76
CA PHE A 34 -1.11 -5.39 -5.79
C PHE A 34 0.20 -4.65 -5.52
N LEU A 35 0.14 -3.37 -5.15
CA LEU A 35 1.30 -2.59 -4.74
C LEU A 35 1.37 -2.47 -3.22
N CYS A 36 2.59 -2.43 -2.70
CA CYS A 36 2.89 -2.19 -1.30
C CYS A 36 4.15 -1.34 -1.15
N ASP A 37 4.28 -0.72 0.01
CA ASP A 37 5.55 -0.18 0.46
C ASP A 37 6.25 -1.18 1.37
N VAL A 38 7.58 -1.21 1.34
CA VAL A 38 8.41 -2.13 2.13
C VAL A 38 9.32 -1.35 3.07
N PHE A 39 9.30 -1.70 4.35
CA PHE A 39 10.19 -1.20 5.37
C PHE A 39 11.15 -2.32 5.77
N VAL A 40 12.45 -2.13 5.56
CA VAL A 40 13.50 -3.04 6.04
C VAL A 40 14.18 -2.40 7.24
N VAL A 41 14.10 -3.04 8.41
CA VAL A 41 14.64 -2.51 9.66
C VAL A 41 16.02 -3.11 9.92
N SER A 42 17.05 -2.28 9.87
CA SER A 42 18.41 -2.66 10.26
C SER A 42 18.55 -2.59 11.78
N GLY A 43 18.61 -3.75 12.43
CA GLY A 43 18.79 -3.85 13.89
C GLY A 43 20.11 -3.28 14.39
N GLU A 44 21.18 -3.34 13.58
CA GLU A 44 22.50 -2.84 13.94
C GLU A 44 22.56 -1.31 13.96
N ASN A 45 21.95 -0.66 12.97
CA ASN A 45 22.07 0.78 12.77
C ASN A 45 20.86 1.56 13.28
N LYS A 46 19.80 0.88 13.74
CA LYS A 46 18.51 1.49 14.13
C LYS A 46 17.93 2.39 13.02
N LEU A 47 18.11 1.97 11.77
CA LEU A 47 17.61 2.66 10.59
C LEU A 47 16.60 1.79 9.87
N VAL A 48 15.69 2.44 9.16
CA VAL A 48 14.74 1.82 8.25
C VAL A 48 15.10 2.22 6.83
N HIS A 49 15.25 1.22 5.96
CA HIS A 49 15.29 1.44 4.51
C HIS A 49 13.89 1.24 3.95
N TYR A 50 13.40 2.26 3.25
CA TYR A 50 12.01 2.37 2.86
C TYR A 50 11.88 2.40 1.34
N TYR A 51 11.10 1.46 0.79
CA TYR A 51 10.93 1.25 -0.64
C TYR A 51 9.47 1.42 -1.01
N ASN A 52 9.21 2.11 -2.12
CA ASN A 52 7.86 2.42 -2.55
C ASN A 52 7.42 1.62 -3.77
N ASP A 53 6.10 1.40 -3.84
CA ASP A 53 5.40 0.87 -5.02
C ASP A 53 6.00 -0.47 -5.50
N ILE A 54 6.28 -1.35 -4.56
CA ILE A 54 6.76 -2.71 -4.79
C ILE A 54 5.57 -3.62 -5.03
N ARG A 55 5.66 -4.52 -6.01
CA ARG A 55 4.63 -5.55 -6.18
C ARG A 55 4.61 -6.48 -4.98
N MET A 56 3.43 -6.67 -4.41
CA MET A 56 3.22 -7.50 -3.21
C MET A 56 3.68 -8.95 -3.44
N ASP A 57 3.44 -9.49 -4.64
CA ASP A 57 3.83 -10.85 -5.04
C ASP A 57 5.36 -11.05 -5.11
N TYR A 58 6.13 -9.98 -5.31
CA TYR A 58 7.58 -10.04 -5.46
C TYR A 58 8.30 -10.04 -4.11
N VAL A 59 7.72 -9.43 -3.07
CA VAL A 59 8.39 -9.24 -1.78
C VAL A 59 8.90 -10.57 -1.18
N PRO A 60 8.10 -11.66 -1.10
CA PRO A 60 8.54 -12.94 -0.52
C PRO A 60 9.72 -13.59 -1.25
N ASP A 61 9.80 -13.43 -2.57
CA ASP A 61 10.81 -14.06 -3.43
C ASP A 61 12.05 -13.17 -3.65
N SER A 62 12.06 -11.97 -3.06
CA SER A 62 13.09 -10.96 -3.28
C SER A 62 14.21 -10.98 -2.23
N HIS A 63 15.08 -9.97 -2.26
CA HIS A 63 16.05 -9.75 -1.19
C HIS A 63 15.43 -9.18 0.08
N PHE A 64 14.19 -8.66 0.04
CA PHE A 64 13.52 -8.13 1.22
C PHE A 64 13.23 -9.22 2.26
N SER A 65 12.78 -10.39 1.81
CA SER A 65 12.47 -11.54 2.68
C SER A 65 13.69 -12.17 3.36
N LYS A 66 14.91 -11.79 2.97
CA LYS A 66 16.16 -12.22 3.59
C LYS A 66 16.52 -11.41 4.84
N ASN A 67 15.78 -10.35 5.15
CA ASN A 67 16.00 -9.55 6.35
C ASN A 67 15.13 -10.09 7.49
N ASP A 68 15.68 -10.14 8.70
CA ASP A 68 14.95 -10.62 9.89
C ASP A 68 13.70 -9.78 10.19
N HIS A 69 13.77 -8.48 9.90
CA HIS A 69 12.69 -7.53 10.11
C HIS A 69 12.41 -6.77 8.82
N TYR A 70 11.39 -7.21 8.10
CA TYR A 70 10.78 -6.45 7.02
C TYR A 70 9.26 -6.41 7.19
N TYR A 71 8.65 -5.30 6.78
CA TYR A 71 7.22 -5.08 6.91
C TYR A 71 6.69 -4.49 5.61
N THR A 72 5.49 -4.90 5.23
CA THR A 72 4.78 -4.37 4.08
C THR A 72 3.57 -3.58 4.53
N VAL A 73 3.29 -2.48 3.84
CA VAL A 73 2.06 -1.71 4.01
C VAL A 73 1.38 -1.61 2.66
N SER A 74 0.10 -1.96 2.62
CA SER A 74 -0.75 -1.85 1.44
C SER A 74 -2.16 -1.45 1.86
N LEU A 75 -2.92 -0.93 0.91
CA LEU A 75 -4.37 -0.80 1.02
C LEU A 75 -4.99 -2.07 0.43
N GLU A 76 -5.98 -2.62 1.12
CA GLU A 76 -6.70 -3.81 0.68
C GLU A 76 -8.17 -3.51 0.52
N TYR A 77 -8.80 -4.18 -0.42
CA TYR A 77 -10.24 -4.26 -0.49
C TYR A 77 -10.75 -5.01 0.75
N GLY A 78 -11.65 -4.37 1.51
CA GLY A 78 -12.33 -5.03 2.62
C GLY A 78 -13.21 -6.19 2.13
N HIS A 79 -13.81 -6.90 3.08
CA HIS A 79 -14.84 -7.88 2.73
C HIS A 79 -16.10 -7.14 2.27
N PHE A 80 -16.55 -7.43 1.04
CA PHE A 80 -17.87 -7.04 0.54
C PHE A 80 -18.68 -8.28 0.20
N THR A 81 -19.97 -8.24 0.52
CA THR A 81 -20.95 -9.29 0.21
C THR A 81 -21.49 -9.20 -1.21
N ASP A 82 -21.43 -8.01 -1.80
CA ASP A 82 -21.96 -7.67 -3.12
C ASP A 82 -20.85 -7.12 -4.02
N ASP A 83 -21.08 -7.06 -5.33
CA ASP A 83 -20.10 -6.49 -6.27
C ASP A 83 -19.88 -4.99 -5.95
N PRO A 84 -18.68 -4.57 -5.52
CA PRO A 84 -18.40 -3.18 -5.14
C PRO A 84 -18.50 -2.22 -6.33
N PHE A 85 -18.53 -2.73 -7.56
CA PHE A 85 -18.74 -1.95 -8.78
C PHE A 85 -20.22 -1.92 -9.22
N SER A 86 -21.10 -2.68 -8.56
CA SER A 86 -22.55 -2.73 -8.82
C SER A 86 -23.32 -1.74 -7.95
N VAL A 87 -22.97 -0.44 -8.05
CA VAL A 87 -23.71 0.63 -7.38
C VAL A 87 -24.94 1.01 -8.23
N GLU A 88 -26.15 0.91 -7.66
CA GLU A 88 -27.37 1.45 -8.29
C GLU A 88 -27.22 2.98 -8.48
N ARG A 89 -27.37 3.43 -9.72
CA ARG A 89 -27.25 4.85 -10.09
C ARG A 89 -28.62 5.52 -10.04
N ASP A 90 -28.71 6.70 -9.43
CA ASP A 90 -29.90 7.56 -9.45
C ASP A 90 -29.53 8.94 -10.04
N PRO A 91 -30.16 9.38 -11.14
CA PRO A 91 -31.22 8.70 -11.89
C PRO A 91 -30.71 7.43 -12.58
N ASP A 92 -31.60 6.43 -12.64
CA ASP A 92 -31.36 5.18 -13.33
C ASP A 92 -31.03 5.49 -14.81
N PRO A 93 -29.83 5.16 -15.30
CA PRO A 93 -29.41 5.47 -16.66
C PRO A 93 -30.29 4.82 -17.71
N GLU A 94 -30.99 3.72 -17.40
CA GLU A 94 -31.98 3.11 -18.30
C GLU A 94 -33.30 3.91 -18.36
N LYS A 95 -33.58 4.75 -17.36
CA LYS A 95 -34.75 5.64 -17.31
C LYS A 95 -34.47 7.04 -17.85
N GLY A 96 -33.29 7.27 -18.44
CA GLY A 96 -32.92 8.57 -19.03
C GLY A 96 -33.82 9.03 -20.19
N ALA A 97 -34.63 8.13 -20.77
CA ALA A 97 -35.61 8.47 -21.80
C ALA A 97 -36.99 8.89 -21.26
N GLU A 98 -37.21 8.82 -19.94
CA GLU A 98 -38.50 9.12 -19.29
C GLU A 98 -38.59 10.56 -18.72
N ALA A 99 -37.56 11.40 -18.95
CA ALA A 99 -37.46 12.77 -18.48
C ALA A 99 -37.75 13.83 -19.56
#